data_AF-A0A1H0BYR1-F1
#
_entry.id   AF-A0A1H0BYR1-F1
#
_cell.length_a   1.000
_cell.length_b   1.000
_cell.length_c   1.000
_cell.angle_alpha   90.00
_cell.angle_beta   90.00
_cell.angle_gamma   90.00
#
_symmetry.space_group_name_H-M   'P 1'
#
loop_
_entity.id
_entity.type
_entity.pdbx_description
1 polymer ?
#
loop_
_entity_poly.entity_id
_entity_poly.type
_entity_poly.pdbx_seq_one_letter_code
_entity_poly.pdbx_strand_id
1 'polypeptide(L)'
;MLKIASRDRTILMRVVWGALLAMLCAGPAAAQVSEGPSASGVIGQVFETIKPVTEAGLHGFFQLLDNQPIAFVLLALAIGTLIGKFSFKTISLGSTAGTLLVGVVLSMIAQAAYGITYAIPGILSSFMLLLFMYALGLKVGPQFFSGLRKGGLAFVGIGVIVWSLNWVICYFGAKLVGLAPGYATGLISGSYTITAILGVGQSALASGAYVPPAGTSVEQVGANMAAAYAISYVLSTVFTILLIRYLPRIFGYDAKAEAKLAEAQFSGGATDPVPGAPGALVMGFSPYDLRAFAVTHKDFVGQKLSQLAIDFPQVPIIQVVRDGEVLDLIVMRGAKNEVDLLR
;
A
#
# COMPACT_ATOMS: atom_id res chain seq x y z
N MET A 1 -17.42 27.19 -4.67
CA MET A 1 -17.80 25.75 -4.70
C MET A 1 -17.33 24.99 -3.44
N LEU A 2 -17.41 25.56 -2.23
CA LEU A 2 -16.77 24.99 -1.02
C LEU A 2 -17.75 24.61 0.12
N LYS A 3 -19.06 24.55 -0.16
CA LYS A 3 -20.10 24.30 0.87
C LYS A 3 -20.88 23.00 0.70
N ILE A 4 -20.61 22.21 -0.34
CA ILE A 4 -21.32 20.95 -0.62
C ILE A 4 -20.56 19.73 -0.06
N ALA A 5 -19.22 19.75 -0.05
CA ALA A 5 -18.40 18.62 0.37
C ALA A 5 -18.34 18.38 1.91
N SER A 6 -18.70 19.36 2.74
CA SER A 6 -18.72 19.17 4.20
C SER A 6 -20.01 18.50 4.69
N ARG A 7 -21.11 18.63 3.94
CA ARG A 7 -22.42 18.08 4.34
C ARG A 7 -22.46 16.56 4.15
N ASP A 8 -21.88 16.05 3.06
CA ASP A 8 -21.77 14.61 2.82
C ASP A 8 -20.86 13.90 3.82
N ARG A 9 -19.76 14.54 4.26
CA ARG A 9 -18.88 13.97 5.30
C ARG A 9 -19.61 13.77 6.62
N THR A 10 -20.44 14.72 7.03
CA THR A 10 -21.19 14.64 8.29
C THR A 10 -22.35 13.63 8.20
N ILE A 11 -22.98 13.51 7.02
CA ILE A 11 -24.05 12.51 6.78
C ILE A 11 -23.45 11.11 6.78
N LEU A 12 -22.36 10.87 6.04
CA LEU A 12 -21.68 9.58 6.01
C LEU A 12 -21.17 9.18 7.39
N MET A 13 -20.59 10.13 8.14
CA MET A 13 -20.12 9.90 9.50
C MET A 13 -21.28 9.60 10.48
N ARG A 14 -22.44 10.23 10.32
CA ARG A 14 -23.66 9.93 11.09
C ARG A 14 -24.29 8.58 10.74
N VAL A 15 -24.22 8.17 9.48
CA VAL A 15 -24.71 6.84 9.04
C VAL A 15 -23.80 5.73 9.56
N VAL A 16 -22.47 5.91 9.46
CA VAL A 16 -21.49 4.92 9.96
C VAL A 16 -21.52 4.83 11.48
N TRP A 17 -21.55 5.97 12.19
CA TRP A 17 -21.69 5.96 13.65
C TRP A 17 -23.07 5.50 14.10
N GLY A 18 -24.15 5.83 13.38
CA GLY A 18 -25.50 5.35 13.67
C GLY A 18 -25.62 3.83 13.51
N ALA A 19 -24.98 3.26 12.48
CA ALA A 19 -24.90 1.82 12.30
C ALA A 19 -24.07 1.14 13.40
N LEU A 20 -22.92 1.71 13.77
CA LEU A 20 -22.07 1.24 14.87
C LEU A 20 -22.76 1.35 16.25
N LEU A 21 -23.51 2.43 16.52
CA LEU A 21 -24.24 2.60 17.78
C LEU A 21 -25.49 1.71 17.84
N ALA A 22 -26.20 1.52 16.73
CA ALA A 22 -27.33 0.60 16.66
C ALA A 22 -26.89 -0.86 16.87
N MET A 23 -25.67 -1.21 16.45
CA MET A 23 -25.04 -2.49 16.72
C MET A 23 -24.67 -2.70 18.21
N LEU A 24 -24.49 -1.63 18.98
CA LEU A 24 -24.11 -1.70 20.40
C LEU A 24 -25.29 -1.73 21.38
N CYS A 25 -26.52 -1.43 20.93
CA CYS A 25 -27.66 -1.16 21.83
C CYS A 25 -28.86 -2.12 21.72
N ALA A 26 -28.81 -3.17 20.89
CA ALA A 26 -29.95 -4.08 20.73
C ALA A 26 -29.87 -5.29 21.67
N GLY A 27 -30.68 -5.30 22.73
CA GLY A 27 -30.89 -6.45 23.61
C GLY A 27 -31.71 -7.57 22.95
N PRO A 28 -31.77 -8.77 23.55
CA PRO A 28 -32.35 -9.95 22.92
C PRO A 28 -33.88 -9.85 22.85
N ALA A 29 -34.45 -9.93 21.65
CA ALA A 29 -35.89 -9.99 21.43
C ALA A 29 -36.38 -11.44 21.33
N ALA A 30 -37.49 -11.73 22.00
CA ALA A 30 -38.10 -13.04 22.16
C ALA A 30 -38.75 -13.60 20.87
N ALA A 31 -38.84 -14.93 20.83
CA ALA A 31 -39.22 -15.80 19.71
C ALA A 31 -40.70 -15.76 19.27
N GLN A 32 -40.95 -16.11 18.00
CA GLN A 32 -42.17 -16.81 17.55
C GLN A 32 -41.86 -17.75 16.38
N VAL A 33 -42.34 -18.99 16.50
CA VAL A 33 -42.23 -20.10 15.53
C VAL A 33 -43.47 -20.12 14.62
N SER A 34 -43.30 -20.39 13.32
CA SER A 34 -44.36 -20.94 12.46
C SER A 34 -43.78 -21.72 11.27
N GLU A 35 -44.36 -22.90 10.99
CA GLU A 35 -43.88 -23.93 10.05
C GLU A 35 -44.45 -23.83 8.61
N GLY A 36 -43.66 -24.31 7.62
CA GLY A 36 -44.11 -24.96 6.37
C GLY A 36 -43.91 -24.20 5.03
N PRO A 37 -43.86 -24.89 3.85
CA PRO A 37 -42.96 -25.99 3.46
C PRO A 37 -42.16 -25.75 2.13
N SER A 38 -41.03 -26.45 2.03
CA SER A 38 -40.19 -26.87 0.88
C SER A 38 -40.46 -26.38 -0.57
N ALA A 39 -39.45 -25.77 -1.20
CA ALA A 39 -39.16 -25.91 -2.64
C ALA A 39 -37.66 -25.69 -2.93
N SER A 40 -37.00 -26.76 -3.38
CA SER A 40 -35.56 -26.85 -3.69
C SER A 40 -35.20 -26.14 -5.00
N GLY A 41 -34.30 -25.15 -4.92
CA GLY A 41 -33.64 -24.54 -6.07
C GLY A 41 -32.41 -23.75 -5.63
N VAL A 42 -31.46 -23.53 -6.53
CA VAL A 42 -30.22 -22.75 -6.27
C VAL A 42 -30.52 -21.34 -5.73
N ILE A 43 -31.68 -20.78 -6.09
CA ILE A 43 -32.22 -19.53 -5.53
C ILE A 43 -32.67 -19.74 -4.07
N GLY A 44 -33.27 -20.88 -3.75
CA GLY A 44 -33.60 -21.29 -2.37
C GLY A 44 -32.38 -21.39 -1.47
N GLN A 45 -31.22 -21.85 -1.96
CA GLN A 45 -29.97 -21.84 -1.19
C GLN A 45 -29.49 -20.42 -0.86
N VAL A 46 -29.62 -19.47 -1.78
CA VAL A 46 -29.27 -18.07 -1.52
C VAL A 46 -30.22 -17.45 -0.49
N PHE A 47 -31.53 -17.74 -0.57
CA PHE A 47 -32.50 -17.23 0.40
C PHE A 47 -32.45 -17.96 1.76
N GLU A 48 -32.10 -19.25 1.81
CA GLU A 48 -31.77 -19.98 3.05
C GLU A 48 -30.47 -19.48 3.67
N THR A 49 -29.50 -19.00 2.87
CA THR A 49 -28.26 -18.38 3.35
C THR A 49 -28.49 -16.96 3.90
N ILE A 50 -29.53 -16.26 3.44
CA ILE A 50 -29.90 -14.92 3.93
C ILE A 50 -30.90 -14.98 5.10
N LYS A 51 -31.65 -16.08 5.26
CA LYS A 51 -32.52 -16.31 6.41
C LYS A 51 -31.85 -16.09 7.76
N PRO A 52 -30.65 -16.60 8.07
CA PRO A 52 -30.00 -16.32 9.36
C PRO A 52 -29.71 -14.82 9.57
N VAL A 53 -29.40 -14.07 8.51
CA VAL A 53 -29.13 -12.60 8.63
C VAL A 53 -30.41 -11.81 8.88
N THR A 54 -31.55 -12.29 8.37
CA THR A 54 -32.84 -11.60 8.47
C THR A 54 -33.64 -12.03 9.70
N GLU A 55 -33.47 -13.28 10.17
CA GLU A 55 -34.17 -13.87 11.34
C GLU A 55 -33.34 -13.80 12.64
N ALA A 56 -32.00 -13.71 12.59
CA ALA A 56 -31.11 -13.68 13.78
C ALA A 56 -30.35 -12.36 13.99
N GLY A 57 -30.63 -11.33 13.19
CA GLY A 57 -30.02 -10.00 13.32
C GLY A 57 -28.49 -10.03 13.26
N LEU A 58 -27.82 -9.33 14.17
CA LEU A 58 -26.36 -9.24 14.21
C LEU A 58 -25.68 -10.60 14.37
N HIS A 59 -26.30 -11.54 15.10
CA HIS A 59 -25.76 -12.88 15.29
C HIS A 59 -25.63 -13.64 13.96
N GLY A 60 -26.65 -13.57 13.11
CA GLY A 60 -26.63 -14.19 11.79
C GLY A 60 -25.60 -13.57 10.84
N PHE A 61 -25.34 -12.27 10.99
CA PHE A 61 -24.26 -11.59 10.27
C PHE A 61 -22.88 -12.12 10.67
N PHE A 62 -22.57 -12.20 11.97
CA PHE A 62 -21.29 -12.73 12.44
C PHE A 62 -21.11 -14.24 12.12
N GLN A 63 -22.20 -15.03 12.09
CA GLN A 63 -22.17 -16.41 11.61
C GLN A 63 -21.92 -16.52 10.10
N LEU A 64 -22.49 -15.64 9.28
CA LEU A 64 -22.21 -15.61 7.84
C LEU A 64 -20.72 -15.36 7.58
N LEU A 65 -20.11 -14.43 8.33
CA LEU A 65 -18.68 -14.13 8.22
C LEU A 65 -17.80 -15.32 8.61
N ASP A 66 -18.28 -16.21 9.49
CA ASP A 66 -17.56 -17.42 9.89
C ASP A 66 -17.59 -18.45 8.77
N ASN A 67 -18.78 -18.67 8.20
CA ASN A 67 -18.98 -19.57 7.08
C ASN A 67 -18.33 -19.07 5.78
N GLN A 68 -18.05 -17.77 5.65
CA GLN A 68 -17.47 -17.15 4.46
C GLN A 68 -16.23 -16.30 4.80
N PRO A 69 -15.06 -16.93 5.02
CA PRO A 69 -13.82 -16.24 5.40
C PRO A 69 -13.38 -15.16 4.40
N ILE A 70 -13.69 -15.33 3.11
CA ILE A 70 -13.39 -14.34 2.07
C ILE A 70 -14.19 -13.06 2.30
N ALA A 71 -15.47 -13.18 2.64
CA ALA A 71 -16.33 -12.04 2.94
C ALA A 71 -15.83 -11.27 4.16
N PHE A 72 -15.38 -11.98 5.20
CA PHE A 72 -14.73 -11.38 6.37
C PHE A 72 -13.49 -10.56 5.99
N VAL A 73 -12.55 -11.14 5.22
CA VAL A 73 -11.32 -10.44 4.80
C VAL A 73 -11.65 -9.21 3.94
N LEU A 74 -12.55 -9.34 2.97
CA LEU A 74 -12.94 -8.23 2.10
C LEU A 74 -13.66 -7.11 2.87
N LEU A 75 -14.49 -7.46 3.84
CA LEU A 75 -15.16 -6.49 4.71
C LEU A 75 -14.15 -5.73 5.58
N ALA A 76 -13.22 -6.46 6.21
CA ALA A 76 -12.15 -5.87 7.00
C ALA A 76 -11.26 -4.94 6.16
N LEU A 77 -10.97 -5.32 4.91
CA LEU A 77 -10.24 -4.48 3.95
C LEU A 77 -11.05 -3.23 3.56
N ALA A 78 -12.33 -3.38 3.22
CA ALA A 78 -13.18 -2.28 2.78
C ALA A 78 -13.36 -1.22 3.89
N ILE A 79 -13.77 -1.66 5.08
CA ILE A 79 -13.98 -0.75 6.21
C ILE A 79 -12.64 -0.22 6.71
N GLY A 80 -11.63 -1.06 6.81
CA GLY A 80 -10.32 -0.67 7.32
C GLY A 80 -9.57 0.31 6.42
N THR A 81 -9.67 0.18 5.10
CA THR A 81 -9.10 1.19 4.19
C THR A 81 -9.84 2.52 4.27
N LEU A 82 -11.16 2.50 4.50
CA LEU A 82 -11.97 3.71 4.71
C LEU A 82 -11.58 4.41 6.01
N ILE A 83 -11.48 3.66 7.12
CA ILE A 83 -11.08 4.19 8.43
C ILE A 83 -9.62 4.65 8.40
N GLY A 84 -8.72 3.88 7.77
CA GLY A 84 -7.31 4.22 7.65
C GLY A 84 -7.03 5.51 6.86
N LYS A 85 -7.93 5.87 5.94
CA LYS A 85 -7.91 7.16 5.23
C LYS A 85 -8.35 8.34 6.11
N PHE A 86 -9.05 8.08 7.21
CA PHE A 86 -9.44 9.12 8.14
C PHE A 86 -8.19 9.62 8.88
N SER A 87 -7.97 10.93 8.84
CA SER A 87 -6.87 11.59 9.55
C SER A 87 -7.45 12.46 10.66
N PHE A 88 -6.90 12.34 11.87
CA PHE A 88 -7.30 13.19 12.98
C PHE A 88 -6.15 14.16 13.31
N LYS A 89 -6.42 15.45 13.12
CA LYS A 89 -5.56 16.62 13.36
C LYS A 89 -4.19 16.66 12.67
N THR A 90 -3.37 15.61 12.70
CA THR A 90 -2.06 15.55 12.01
C THR A 90 -1.56 14.11 11.78
N ILE A 91 -2.22 13.09 12.36
CA ILE A 91 -1.79 11.69 12.27
C ILE A 91 -2.82 10.92 11.43
N SER A 92 -2.35 10.29 10.35
CA SER A 92 -3.13 9.31 9.59
C SER A 92 -2.71 7.91 10.02
N LEU A 93 -3.68 7.06 10.31
CA LEU A 93 -3.43 5.64 10.63
C LEU A 93 -2.87 4.88 9.42
N GLY A 94 -3.17 5.34 8.21
CA GLY A 94 -2.85 4.61 6.99
C GLY A 94 -3.78 3.43 6.76
N SER A 95 -3.92 3.02 5.49
CA SER A 95 -4.82 1.94 5.09
C SER A 95 -4.47 0.62 5.80
N THR A 96 -3.19 0.27 5.90
CA THR A 96 -2.74 -0.99 6.50
C THR A 96 -3.10 -1.11 7.99
N ALA A 97 -2.80 -0.08 8.79
CA ALA A 97 -3.13 -0.10 10.22
C ALA A 97 -4.65 -0.07 10.44
N GLY A 98 -5.39 0.68 9.61
CA GLY A 98 -6.85 0.68 9.62
C GLY A 98 -7.46 -0.71 9.34
N THR A 99 -6.94 -1.44 8.34
CA THR A 99 -7.37 -2.82 8.04
C THR A 99 -7.06 -3.81 9.14
N LEU A 100 -5.88 -3.70 9.78
CA LEU A 100 -5.53 -4.54 10.92
C LEU A 100 -6.46 -4.26 12.11
N LEU A 101 -6.67 -2.99 12.45
CA LEU A 101 -7.52 -2.57 13.56
C LEU A 101 -8.96 -3.09 13.39
N VAL A 102 -9.53 -2.92 12.20
CA VAL A 102 -10.89 -3.39 11.91
C VAL A 102 -10.99 -4.90 12.00
N GLY A 103 -10.03 -5.64 11.44
CA GLY A 103 -10.01 -7.11 11.55
C GLY A 103 -10.00 -7.57 13.01
N VAL A 104 -9.12 -6.99 13.83
CA VAL A 104 -9.04 -7.30 15.27
C VAL A 104 -10.33 -6.95 15.99
N VAL A 105 -10.91 -5.76 15.75
CA VAL A 105 -12.16 -5.34 16.40
C VAL A 105 -13.32 -6.24 16.01
N LEU A 106 -13.48 -6.58 14.73
CA LEU A 106 -14.53 -7.50 14.28
C LEU A 106 -14.37 -8.88 14.91
N SER A 107 -13.16 -9.43 14.96
CA SER A 107 -12.87 -10.70 15.63
C SER A 107 -13.12 -10.64 17.14
N MET A 108 -12.74 -9.55 17.81
CA MET A 108 -12.97 -9.37 19.25
C MET A 108 -14.46 -9.27 19.58
N ILE A 109 -15.24 -8.54 18.78
CA ILE A 109 -16.70 -8.45 18.96
C ILE A 109 -17.35 -9.81 18.74
N ALA A 110 -16.96 -10.54 17.68
CA ALA A 110 -17.47 -11.88 17.40
C ALA A 110 -17.21 -12.85 18.57
N GLN A 111 -16.00 -12.83 19.13
CA GLN A 111 -15.64 -13.66 20.27
C GLN A 111 -16.38 -13.24 21.54
N ALA A 112 -16.45 -11.95 21.85
CA ALA A 112 -17.02 -11.45 23.11
C ALA A 112 -18.55 -11.52 23.14
N ALA A 113 -19.22 -11.23 22.02
CA ALA A 113 -20.67 -11.19 21.94
C ALA A 113 -21.30 -12.53 21.54
N TYR A 114 -20.60 -13.33 20.73
CA TYR A 114 -21.16 -14.53 20.10
C TYR A 114 -20.34 -15.81 20.32
N GLY A 115 -19.17 -15.72 20.94
CA GLY A 115 -18.28 -16.87 21.15
C GLY A 115 -17.70 -17.44 19.85
N ILE A 116 -17.74 -16.69 18.74
CA ILE A 116 -17.30 -17.13 17.42
C ILE A 116 -15.81 -16.78 17.24
N THR A 117 -14.99 -17.80 17.04
CA THR A 117 -13.57 -17.65 16.69
C THR A 117 -13.37 -17.83 15.20
N TYR A 118 -13.13 -16.73 14.48
CA TYR A 118 -12.86 -16.79 13.04
C TYR A 118 -11.56 -17.54 12.74
N ALA A 119 -11.67 -18.64 12.02
CA ALA A 119 -10.54 -19.40 11.51
C ALA A 119 -10.41 -19.20 10.00
N ILE A 120 -9.37 -18.49 9.56
CA ILE A 120 -9.10 -18.30 8.13
C ILE A 120 -8.42 -19.55 7.56
N PRO A 121 -8.98 -20.19 6.51
CA PRO A 121 -8.36 -21.36 5.89
C PRO A 121 -6.94 -21.05 5.40
N GLY A 122 -5.98 -21.95 5.67
CA GLY A 122 -4.58 -21.76 5.29
C GLY A 122 -4.36 -21.53 3.79
N ILE A 123 -5.21 -22.11 2.94
CA ILE A 123 -5.19 -21.88 1.49
C ILE A 123 -5.48 -20.42 1.12
N LEU A 124 -6.41 -19.76 1.82
CA LEU A 124 -6.76 -18.37 1.57
C LEU A 124 -5.60 -17.45 1.98
N SER A 125 -4.99 -17.69 3.15
CA SER A 125 -3.81 -16.96 3.61
C SER A 125 -2.64 -17.08 2.63
N SER A 126 -2.39 -18.29 2.13
CA SER A 126 -1.31 -18.57 1.16
C SER A 126 -1.58 -17.88 -0.19
N PHE A 127 -2.83 -17.93 -0.66
CA PHE A 127 -3.24 -17.26 -1.89
C PHE A 127 -3.09 -15.73 -1.79
N MET A 128 -3.54 -15.13 -0.68
CA MET A 128 -3.38 -13.69 -0.42
C MET A 128 -1.90 -13.28 -0.33
N LEU A 129 -1.06 -14.11 0.30
CA LEU A 129 0.39 -13.87 0.36
C LEU A 129 1.02 -13.94 -1.04
N LEU A 130 0.63 -14.93 -1.85
CA LEU A 130 1.13 -15.06 -3.23
C LEU A 130 0.76 -13.85 -4.07
N LEU A 131 -0.49 -13.38 -3.98
CA LEU A 131 -0.94 -12.16 -4.66
C LEU A 131 -0.15 -10.92 -4.19
N PHE A 132 0.12 -10.81 -2.89
CA PHE A 132 0.96 -9.75 -2.33
C PHE A 132 2.41 -9.81 -2.85
N MET A 133 3.04 -10.99 -2.87
CA MET A 133 4.39 -11.18 -3.41
C MET A 133 4.44 -10.86 -4.91
N TYR A 134 3.42 -11.25 -5.67
CA TYR A 134 3.31 -10.95 -7.10
C TYR A 134 3.22 -9.44 -7.35
N ALA A 135 2.34 -8.74 -6.65
CA ALA A 135 2.22 -7.29 -6.75
C ALA A 135 3.49 -6.56 -6.31
N LEU A 136 4.16 -7.04 -5.25
CA LEU A 136 5.45 -6.51 -4.80
C LEU A 136 6.52 -6.66 -5.90
N GLY A 137 6.58 -7.83 -6.55
CA GLY A 137 7.49 -8.11 -7.65
C GLY A 137 7.27 -7.16 -8.85
N LEU A 138 6.01 -6.95 -9.26
CA LEU A 138 5.69 -6.02 -10.34
C LEU A 138 6.06 -4.56 -10.02
N LYS A 139 5.90 -4.15 -8.76
CA LYS A 139 6.22 -2.78 -8.33
C LYS A 139 7.74 -2.55 -8.21
N VAL A 140 8.46 -3.49 -7.62
CA VAL A 140 9.90 -3.35 -7.31
C VAL A 140 10.76 -3.73 -8.52
N GLY A 141 10.28 -4.59 -9.42
CA GLY A 141 11.01 -5.06 -10.60
C GLY A 141 11.61 -3.93 -11.46
N PRO A 142 10.82 -2.95 -11.95
CA PRO A 142 11.36 -1.85 -12.75
C PRO A 142 12.42 -1.01 -12.01
N GLN A 143 12.27 -0.82 -10.69
CA GLN A 143 13.25 -0.11 -9.86
C GLN A 143 14.56 -0.90 -9.71
N PHE A 144 14.48 -2.22 -9.60
CA PHE A 144 15.66 -3.08 -9.55
C PHE A 144 16.49 -2.99 -10.84
N PHE A 145 15.86 -3.12 -12.01
CA PHE A 145 16.57 -3.05 -13.29
C PHE A 145 17.15 -1.67 -13.60
N SER A 146 16.44 -0.59 -13.22
CA SER A 146 16.97 0.76 -13.39
C SER A 146 18.17 1.04 -12.47
N GLY A 147 18.17 0.49 -11.25
CA GLY A 147 19.32 0.52 -10.34
C GLY A 147 20.52 -0.29 -10.85
N LEU A 148 20.28 -1.46 -11.46
CA LEU A 148 21.34 -2.30 -11.99
C LEU A 148 22.15 -1.62 -13.12
N ARG A 149 21.48 -0.85 -13.98
CA ARG A 149 22.11 -0.12 -15.09
C ARG A 149 23.07 1.01 -14.65
N LYS A 150 22.97 1.49 -13.40
CA LYS A 150 23.81 2.58 -12.85
C LYS A 150 24.81 2.06 -11.81
N GLY A 151 25.65 1.08 -12.19
CA GLY A 151 26.65 0.49 -11.28
C GLY A 151 26.05 -0.45 -10.23
N GLY A 152 24.86 -1.01 -10.48
CA GLY A 152 24.10 -1.72 -9.45
C GLY A 152 24.62 -3.10 -9.06
N LEU A 153 25.68 -3.61 -9.68
CA LEU A 153 26.33 -4.82 -9.20
C LEU A 153 26.91 -4.63 -7.77
N ALA A 154 27.42 -3.43 -7.47
CA ALA A 154 27.82 -3.07 -6.11
C ALA A 154 26.63 -3.07 -5.15
N PHE A 155 25.47 -2.55 -5.58
CA PHE A 155 24.24 -2.58 -4.78
C PHE A 155 23.71 -3.99 -4.55
N VAL A 156 23.83 -4.89 -5.53
CA VAL A 156 23.50 -6.31 -5.34
C VAL A 156 24.42 -6.94 -4.30
N GLY A 157 25.74 -6.70 -4.38
CA GLY A 157 26.70 -7.18 -3.40
C GLY A 157 26.40 -6.70 -1.98
N ILE A 158 26.14 -5.40 -1.82
CA ILE A 158 25.72 -4.82 -0.53
C ILE A 158 24.42 -5.46 -0.05
N GLY A 159 23.44 -5.63 -0.94
CA GLY A 159 22.15 -6.27 -0.61
C GLY A 159 22.32 -7.68 -0.06
N VAL A 160 23.15 -8.51 -0.71
CA VAL A 160 23.46 -9.87 -0.24
C VAL A 160 24.16 -9.84 1.12
N ILE A 161 25.16 -8.96 1.29
CA ILE A 161 25.89 -8.84 2.56
C ILE A 161 24.95 -8.45 3.70
N VAL A 162 24.14 -7.40 3.52
CA VAL A 162 23.21 -6.94 4.57
C VAL A 162 22.18 -8.03 4.87
N TRP A 163 21.69 -8.74 3.84
CA TRP A 163 20.72 -9.82 4.02
C TRP A 163 21.30 -10.97 4.84
N SER A 164 22.50 -11.43 4.45
CA SER A 164 23.20 -12.48 5.18
C SER A 164 23.53 -12.06 6.60
N LEU A 165 24.03 -10.84 6.82
CA LEU A 165 24.35 -10.33 8.15
C LEU A 165 23.11 -10.26 9.04
N ASN A 166 21.99 -9.73 8.55
CA ASN A 166 20.77 -9.67 9.35
C ASN A 166 20.27 -11.08 9.71
N TRP A 167 20.27 -12.00 8.75
CA TRP A 167 19.88 -13.39 9.00
C TRP A 167 20.77 -14.04 10.07
N VAL A 168 22.10 -13.90 9.95
CA VAL A 168 23.07 -14.42 10.92
C VAL A 168 22.84 -13.80 12.30
N ILE A 169 22.78 -12.48 12.40
CA ILE A 169 22.63 -11.77 13.69
C ILE A 169 21.32 -12.17 14.38
N CYS A 170 20.19 -12.16 13.67
CA CYS A 170 18.91 -12.48 14.28
C CYS A 170 18.77 -13.97 14.60
N TYR A 171 19.20 -14.86 13.71
CA TYR A 171 19.10 -16.30 13.94
C TYR A 171 20.01 -16.76 15.08
N PHE A 172 21.30 -16.43 15.03
CA PHE A 172 22.23 -16.80 16.08
C PHE A 172 21.99 -16.01 17.36
N GLY A 173 21.62 -14.73 17.28
CA GLY A 173 21.24 -13.93 18.46
C GLY A 173 20.04 -14.54 19.19
N ALA A 174 18.99 -14.93 18.46
CA ALA A 174 17.86 -15.63 19.06
C ALA A 174 18.26 -16.97 19.70
N LYS A 175 19.16 -17.71 19.05
CA LYS A 175 19.67 -18.99 19.58
C LYS A 175 20.53 -18.81 20.83
N LEU A 176 21.38 -17.79 20.88
CA LEU A 176 22.27 -17.49 22.01
C LEU A 176 21.50 -17.06 23.26
N VAL A 177 20.43 -16.29 23.08
CA VAL A 177 19.55 -15.85 24.18
C VAL A 177 18.55 -16.94 24.58
N GLY A 178 18.44 -18.03 23.80
CA GLY A 178 17.48 -19.10 24.06
C GLY A 178 16.03 -18.69 23.80
N LEU A 179 15.79 -17.83 22.82
CA LEU A 179 14.44 -17.40 22.47
C LEU A 179 13.62 -18.57 21.91
N ALA A 180 12.32 -18.58 22.23
CA ALA A 180 11.40 -19.60 21.77
C ALA A 180 11.27 -19.60 20.23
N PRO A 181 10.76 -20.70 19.64
CA PRO A 181 10.47 -20.75 18.22
C PRO A 181 9.59 -19.59 17.75
N GLY A 182 9.88 -19.05 16.57
CA GLY A 182 9.15 -17.93 15.97
C GLY A 182 9.77 -16.55 16.23
N TYR A 183 10.47 -16.36 17.35
CA TYR A 183 11.12 -15.07 17.64
C TYR A 183 12.15 -14.67 16.58
N ALA A 184 12.99 -15.61 16.11
CA ALA A 184 13.99 -15.33 15.08
C ALA A 184 13.35 -14.78 13.79
N THR A 185 12.28 -15.40 13.30
CA THR A 185 11.57 -14.95 12.09
C THR A 185 10.96 -13.57 12.27
N GLY A 186 10.35 -13.32 13.44
CA GLY A 186 9.78 -12.00 13.75
C GLY A 186 10.84 -10.91 13.90
N LEU A 187 11.99 -11.23 14.52
CA LEU A 187 13.14 -10.34 14.63
C LEU A 187 13.69 -9.95 13.25
N ILE A 188 13.89 -10.93 12.36
CA ILE A 188 14.34 -10.67 10.98
C ILE A 188 13.34 -9.77 10.26
N SER A 189 12.04 -10.06 10.38
CA SER A 189 10.99 -9.26 9.72
C SER A 189 10.95 -7.81 10.21
N GLY A 190 10.95 -7.61 11.54
CA GLY A 190 10.84 -6.28 12.11
C GLY A 190 12.13 -5.48 12.00
N SER A 191 13.31 -6.11 12.16
CA SER A 191 14.60 -5.44 11.95
C SER A 191 14.74 -4.92 10.53
N TYR A 192 14.33 -5.72 9.54
CA TYR A 192 14.35 -5.32 8.14
C TYR A 192 13.20 -4.40 7.73
N THR A 193 12.21 -4.19 8.58
CA THR A 193 10.96 -3.49 8.23
C THR A 193 10.22 -4.12 7.04
N ILE A 194 10.41 -5.43 6.82
CA ILE A 194 9.80 -6.20 5.72
C ILE A 194 8.79 -7.18 6.29
N THR A 195 7.51 -6.80 6.24
CA THR A 195 6.38 -7.61 6.75
C THR A 195 6.15 -8.88 5.97
N ALA A 196 6.61 -8.96 4.72
CA ALA A 196 6.51 -10.16 3.88
C ALA A 196 7.09 -11.41 4.55
N ILE A 197 8.16 -11.25 5.35
CA ILE A 197 8.84 -12.34 6.05
C ILE A 197 7.91 -13.00 7.07
N LEU A 198 7.06 -12.22 7.77
CA LEU A 198 6.03 -12.80 8.64
C LEU A 198 5.06 -13.67 7.86
N GLY A 199 4.57 -13.18 6.72
CA GLY A 199 3.63 -13.94 5.88
C GLY A 199 4.22 -15.28 5.43
N VAL A 200 5.49 -15.27 4.99
CA VAL A 200 6.21 -16.49 4.60
C VAL A 200 6.38 -17.44 5.78
N GLY A 201 6.79 -16.95 6.96
CA GLY A 201 6.94 -17.79 8.14
C GLY A 201 5.61 -18.40 8.62
N GLN A 202 4.52 -17.64 8.59
CA GLN A 202 3.17 -18.13 8.90
C GLN A 202 2.71 -19.18 7.88
N SER A 203 3.04 -18.99 6.60
CA SER A 203 2.73 -19.98 5.56
C SER A 203 3.56 -21.26 5.70
N ALA A 204 4.80 -21.15 6.18
CA ALA A 204 5.63 -22.32 6.48
C ALA A 204 5.07 -23.14 7.66
N LEU A 205 4.49 -22.46 8.66
CA LEU A 205 3.77 -23.11 9.75
C LEU A 205 2.49 -23.80 9.26
N ALA A 206 1.66 -23.08 8.48
CA ALA A 206 0.38 -23.60 7.99
C ALA A 206 0.54 -24.75 6.98
N SER A 207 1.62 -24.76 6.19
CA SER A 207 1.90 -25.83 5.21
C SER A 207 2.60 -27.05 5.81
N GLY A 208 3.01 -26.99 7.09
CA GLY A 208 3.79 -28.05 7.73
C GLY A 208 5.26 -28.10 7.30
N ALA A 209 5.74 -27.12 6.52
CA ALA A 209 7.16 -27.01 6.14
C ALA A 209 8.06 -26.78 7.37
N TYR A 210 7.52 -26.21 8.44
CA TYR A 210 8.16 -26.14 9.74
C TYR A 210 7.30 -26.86 10.79
N VAL A 211 7.90 -27.81 11.50
CA VAL A 211 7.24 -28.53 12.59
C VAL A 211 7.73 -27.96 13.93
N PRO A 212 6.84 -27.38 14.76
CA PRO A 212 7.22 -26.90 16.08
C PRO A 212 7.81 -28.00 16.98
N PRO A 213 8.78 -27.68 17.84
CA PRO A 213 9.29 -28.60 18.86
C PRO A 213 8.17 -29.08 19.80
N ALA A 214 8.32 -30.29 20.35
CA ALA A 214 7.37 -30.86 21.29
C ALA A 214 7.08 -29.90 22.45
N GLY A 215 5.78 -29.62 22.68
CA GLY A 215 5.31 -28.68 23.72
C GLY A 215 5.07 -27.24 23.26
N THR A 216 5.34 -26.89 22.00
CA THR A 216 4.98 -25.57 21.43
C THR A 216 3.90 -25.72 20.36
N SER A 217 2.78 -25.00 20.49
CA SER A 217 1.72 -25.02 19.47
C SER A 217 2.06 -24.14 18.27
N VAL A 218 1.47 -24.40 17.12
CA VAL A 218 1.65 -23.59 15.90
C VAL A 218 1.21 -22.14 16.14
N GLU A 219 0.11 -21.97 16.87
CA GLU A 219 -0.45 -20.68 17.26
C GLU A 219 0.52 -19.90 18.16
N GLN A 220 1.19 -20.60 19.09
CA GLN A 220 2.19 -19.99 19.95
C GLN A 220 3.42 -19.54 19.17
N VAL A 221 3.91 -20.34 18.20
CA VAL A 221 5.01 -19.91 17.31
C VAL A 221 4.59 -18.67 16.52
N GLY A 222 3.35 -18.65 16.01
CA GLY A 222 2.82 -17.50 15.29
C GLY A 222 2.70 -16.24 16.16
N ALA A 223 2.28 -16.38 17.40
CA ALA A 223 2.21 -15.29 18.38
C ALA A 223 3.62 -14.75 18.71
N ASN A 224 4.60 -15.64 18.90
CA ASN A 224 6.00 -15.26 19.14
C ASN A 224 6.58 -14.46 17.95
N MET A 225 6.28 -14.88 16.71
CA MET A 225 6.67 -14.13 15.51
C MET A 225 6.09 -12.71 15.51
N ALA A 226 4.79 -12.57 15.80
CA ALA A 226 4.12 -11.28 15.81
C ALA A 226 4.67 -10.35 16.91
N ALA A 227 4.91 -10.89 18.11
CA ALA A 227 5.48 -10.15 19.23
C ALA A 227 6.89 -9.65 18.93
N ALA A 228 7.76 -10.53 18.40
CA ALA A 228 9.12 -10.17 18.01
C ALA A 228 9.16 -9.10 16.91
N TYR A 229 8.27 -9.21 15.92
CA TYR A 229 8.12 -8.19 14.88
C TYR A 229 7.71 -6.84 15.47
N ALA A 230 6.70 -6.79 16.33
CA ALA A 230 6.21 -5.53 16.91
C ALA A 230 7.31 -4.77 17.66
N ILE A 231 8.10 -5.48 18.46
CA ILE A 231 9.20 -4.89 19.25
C ILE A 231 10.34 -4.46 18.32
N SER A 232 10.82 -5.36 17.46
CA SER A 232 11.99 -5.08 16.61
C SER A 232 11.69 -4.03 15.54
N TYR A 233 10.47 -3.95 15.03
CA TYR A 233 10.05 -2.93 14.07
C TYR A 233 10.14 -1.52 14.66
N VAL A 234 9.60 -1.33 15.88
CA VAL A 234 9.64 -0.02 16.56
C VAL A 234 11.09 0.37 16.86
N LEU A 235 11.87 -0.55 17.43
CA LEU A 235 13.27 -0.30 17.76
C LEU A 235 14.10 0.00 16.50
N SER A 236 13.94 -0.79 15.44
CA SER A 236 14.62 -0.58 14.16
C SER A 236 14.28 0.76 13.55
N THR A 237 13.00 1.13 13.52
CA THR A 237 12.54 2.40 12.95
C THR A 237 13.14 3.59 13.71
N VAL A 238 13.06 3.58 15.05
CA VAL A 238 13.63 4.64 15.88
C VAL A 238 15.15 4.72 15.69
N PHE A 239 15.84 3.59 15.77
CA PHE A 239 17.30 3.56 15.64
C PHE A 239 17.75 4.00 14.25
N THR A 240 17.05 3.58 13.19
CA THR A 240 17.35 3.97 11.81
C THR A 240 17.14 5.47 11.60
N ILE A 241 16.06 6.05 12.12
CA ILE A 241 15.81 7.50 12.05
C ILE A 241 16.90 8.27 12.79
N LEU A 242 17.26 7.85 14.01
CA LEU A 242 18.32 8.48 14.79
C LEU A 242 19.66 8.34 14.08
N LEU A 243 19.99 7.15 13.58
CA LEU A 243 21.21 6.89 12.86
C LEU A 243 21.29 7.80 11.65
N ILE A 244 20.32 7.81 10.73
CA ILE A 244 20.32 8.68 9.56
C ILE A 244 20.44 10.16 9.93
N ARG A 245 19.79 10.59 11.01
CA ARG A 245 19.83 11.98 11.49
C ARG A 245 21.21 12.38 12.03
N TYR A 246 21.88 11.50 12.75
CA TYR A 246 23.13 11.81 13.45
C TYR A 246 24.38 11.33 12.72
N LEU A 247 24.27 10.38 11.78
CA LEU A 247 25.39 9.80 11.02
C LEU A 247 26.23 10.89 10.35
N PRO A 248 25.66 11.87 9.61
CA PRO A 248 26.48 12.90 8.96
C PRO A 248 27.29 13.69 9.98
N ARG A 249 26.69 14.01 11.12
CA ARG A 249 27.32 14.75 12.22
C ARG A 249 28.43 13.94 12.89
N ILE A 250 28.26 12.63 13.06
CA ILE A 250 29.28 11.72 13.62
C ILE A 250 30.51 11.67 12.71
N PHE A 251 30.31 11.66 11.39
CA PHE A 251 31.40 11.69 10.40
C PHE A 251 31.94 13.10 10.10
N GLY A 252 31.42 14.14 10.78
CA GLY A 252 31.88 15.53 10.61
C GLY A 252 31.35 16.25 9.37
N TYR A 253 30.34 15.70 8.69
CA TYR A 253 29.72 16.29 7.51
C TYR A 253 28.48 17.12 7.88
N ASP A 254 28.35 18.31 7.30
CA ASP A 254 27.11 19.08 7.33
C ASP A 254 26.19 18.60 6.20
N ALA A 255 25.19 17.79 6.55
CA ALA A 255 24.20 17.26 5.62
C ALA A 255 23.50 18.34 4.79
N LYS A 256 23.33 19.57 5.31
CA LYS A 256 22.70 20.66 4.56
C LYS A 256 23.64 21.28 3.53
N ALA A 257 24.93 21.39 3.86
CA ALA A 257 25.93 21.92 2.96
C ALA A 257 26.22 20.93 1.82
N GLU A 258 26.38 19.64 2.16
CA GLU A 258 26.52 18.53 1.22
C GLU A 258 25.29 18.41 0.30
N ALA A 259 24.08 18.53 0.84
CA ALA A 259 22.86 18.52 0.02
C ALA A 259 22.83 19.67 -0.99
N LYS A 260 23.25 20.89 -0.61
CA LYS A 260 23.34 22.02 -1.54
C LYS A 260 24.41 21.82 -2.62
N LEU A 261 25.55 21.24 -2.26
CA LEU A 261 26.60 20.89 -3.21
C LEU A 261 26.11 19.82 -4.20
N ALA A 262 25.42 18.79 -3.70
CA ALA A 262 24.81 17.76 -4.53
C ALA A 262 23.72 18.35 -5.44
N GLU A 263 22.83 19.21 -4.92
CA GLU A 263 21.84 19.93 -5.73
C GLU A 263 22.52 20.71 -6.86
N ALA A 264 23.59 21.47 -6.57
CA ALA A 264 24.33 22.21 -7.59
C ALA A 264 25.01 21.30 -8.64
N GLN A 265 25.48 20.12 -8.24
CA GLN A 265 26.10 19.15 -9.16
C GLN A 265 25.07 18.40 -10.01
N PHE A 266 23.92 18.02 -9.44
CA PHE A 266 22.89 17.23 -10.11
C PHE A 266 21.87 18.07 -10.88
N SER A 267 21.75 19.36 -10.57
CA SER A 267 20.79 20.23 -11.28
C SER A 267 21.26 20.65 -12.68
N GLY A 268 22.54 20.44 -13.03
CA GLY A 268 23.08 20.84 -14.33
C GLY A 268 22.96 22.34 -14.62
N GLY A 269 22.81 23.17 -13.57
CA GLY A 269 22.56 24.61 -13.67
C GLY A 269 21.09 25.02 -13.54
N ALA A 270 20.15 24.08 -13.42
CA ALA A 270 18.76 24.37 -13.10
C ALA A 270 18.61 24.73 -11.61
N THR A 271 17.70 25.64 -11.27
CA THR A 271 17.36 25.99 -9.87
C THR A 271 16.19 25.17 -9.34
N ASP A 272 15.85 24.08 -10.03
CA ASP A 272 14.62 23.34 -9.80
C ASP A 272 14.72 22.38 -8.60
N PRO A 273 13.64 22.20 -7.83
CA PRO A 273 13.60 21.23 -6.74
C PRO A 273 13.81 19.79 -7.26
N VAL A 274 14.72 19.05 -6.63
CA VAL A 274 15.00 17.65 -6.98
C VAL A 274 13.78 16.74 -6.77
N PRO A 275 13.63 15.65 -7.55
CA PRO A 275 12.55 14.67 -7.37
C PRO A 275 12.52 14.12 -5.93
N GLY A 276 11.40 14.31 -5.22
CA GLY A 276 11.22 13.87 -3.83
C GLY A 276 11.34 14.96 -2.76
N ALA A 277 11.77 16.16 -3.13
CA ALA A 277 11.69 17.33 -2.24
C ALA A 277 10.23 17.81 -2.10
N PRO A 278 9.84 18.46 -0.97
CA PRO A 278 8.50 19.06 -0.82
C PRO A 278 8.18 20.05 -1.95
N GLY A 279 9.22 20.72 -2.45
CA GLY A 279 9.15 21.60 -3.60
C GLY A 279 8.83 20.89 -4.91
N ALA A 280 8.98 19.58 -5.08
CA ALA A 280 8.62 18.90 -6.34
C ALA A 280 7.10 18.64 -6.50
N LEU A 281 6.30 18.94 -5.46
CA LEU A 281 4.87 18.64 -5.40
C LEU A 281 3.94 19.85 -5.64
N VAL A 282 4.48 21.05 -5.90
CA VAL A 282 3.63 22.22 -6.19
C VAL A 282 3.03 22.07 -7.60
N MET A 283 1.72 22.28 -7.73
CA MET A 283 1.04 22.29 -9.02
C MET A 283 1.62 23.39 -9.91
N GLY A 284 2.49 23.01 -10.83
CA GLY A 284 3.31 23.90 -11.66
C GLY A 284 4.60 23.24 -12.13
N PHE A 285 5.04 22.18 -11.45
CA PHE A 285 6.18 21.39 -11.89
C PHE A 285 5.80 20.42 -13.00
N SER A 286 6.43 20.61 -14.16
CA SER A 286 6.53 19.57 -15.18
C SER A 286 7.83 18.80 -14.94
N PRO A 287 7.83 17.45 -14.89
CA PRO A 287 9.06 16.66 -14.86
C PRO A 287 9.86 16.75 -16.17
N TYR A 288 9.36 17.49 -17.15
CA TYR A 288 9.99 17.72 -18.45
C TYR A 288 10.49 19.17 -18.52
N ASP A 289 11.76 19.34 -18.89
CA ASP A 289 12.37 20.63 -19.24
C ASP A 289 11.70 21.16 -20.53
N LEU A 290 10.80 22.14 -20.38
CA LEU A 290 10.08 22.77 -21.48
C LEU A 290 10.92 23.93 -22.01
N ARG A 291 11.39 23.81 -23.25
CA ARG A 291 12.15 24.87 -23.92
C ARG A 291 11.33 25.49 -25.03
N ALA A 292 11.21 26.82 -25.01
CA ALA A 292 10.61 27.59 -26.08
C ALA A 292 11.71 28.07 -27.04
N PHE A 293 11.55 27.80 -28.33
CA PHE A 293 12.47 28.24 -29.36
C PHE A 293 11.72 29.08 -30.39
N ALA A 294 12.32 30.22 -30.78
CA ALA A 294 11.86 30.96 -31.94
C ALA A 294 12.42 30.28 -33.20
N VAL A 295 11.54 29.90 -34.13
CA VAL A 295 11.96 29.29 -35.40
C VAL A 295 12.55 30.39 -36.29
N THR A 296 13.87 30.45 -36.37
CA THR A 296 14.59 31.48 -37.16
C THR A 296 15.24 30.92 -38.42
N HIS A 297 15.38 29.60 -38.53
CA HIS A 297 16.04 28.96 -39.66
C HIS A 297 15.09 28.86 -40.86
N LYS A 298 15.55 29.30 -42.04
CA LYS A 298 14.73 29.38 -43.26
C LYS A 298 14.18 28.02 -43.72
N ASP A 299 14.89 26.94 -43.44
CA ASP A 299 14.50 25.60 -43.88
C ASP A 299 13.29 25.04 -43.14
N PHE A 300 12.99 25.53 -41.93
CA PHE A 300 11.81 25.14 -41.16
C PHE A 300 10.60 26.03 -41.46
N VAL A 301 10.80 27.14 -42.17
CA VAL A 301 9.74 28.06 -42.56
C VAL A 301 8.97 27.47 -43.75
N GLY A 302 7.68 27.24 -43.59
CA GLY A 302 6.78 26.63 -44.58
C GLY A 302 6.64 25.12 -44.46
N GLN A 303 7.31 24.47 -43.50
CA GLN A 303 7.10 23.04 -43.26
C GLN A 303 5.84 22.79 -42.44
N LYS A 304 5.22 21.64 -42.63
CA LYS A 304 4.08 21.18 -41.82
C LYS A 304 4.57 20.64 -40.49
N LEU A 305 3.87 20.97 -39.42
CA LEU A 305 4.16 20.44 -38.07
C LEU A 305 4.15 18.91 -38.01
N SER A 306 3.29 18.27 -38.80
CA SER A 306 3.25 16.81 -38.94
C SER A 306 4.52 16.23 -39.55
N GLN A 307 5.13 16.94 -40.50
CA GLN A 307 6.38 16.52 -41.14
C GLN A 307 7.55 16.66 -40.16
N LEU A 308 7.58 17.77 -39.41
CA LEU A 308 8.61 18.00 -38.40
C LEU A 308 8.57 16.95 -37.26
N ALA A 309 7.37 16.51 -36.88
CA ALA A 309 7.19 15.45 -35.90
C ALA A 309 7.65 14.07 -36.40
N ILE A 310 7.64 13.84 -37.72
CA ILE A 310 8.14 12.62 -38.35
C ILE A 310 9.67 12.67 -38.51
N ASP A 311 10.20 13.81 -38.94
CA ASP A 311 11.62 13.99 -39.22
C ASP A 311 12.45 14.06 -37.92
N PHE A 312 11.84 14.55 -36.83
CA PHE A 312 12.50 14.71 -35.52
C PHE A 312 11.69 14.06 -34.38
N PRO A 313 11.56 12.72 -34.33
CA PRO A 313 10.72 12.02 -33.36
C PRO A 313 11.22 12.16 -31.91
N GLN A 314 12.49 12.54 -31.71
CA GLN A 314 13.07 12.77 -30.39
C GLN A 314 12.66 14.10 -29.73
N VAL A 315 12.00 15.03 -30.45
CA VAL A 315 11.59 16.33 -29.89
C VAL A 315 10.07 16.48 -29.96
N PRO A 316 9.33 16.14 -28.88
CA PRO A 316 7.88 16.32 -28.86
C PRO A 316 7.54 17.81 -28.80
N ILE A 317 6.82 18.28 -29.82
CA ILE A 317 6.29 19.65 -29.87
C ILE A 317 4.97 19.66 -29.10
N ILE A 318 4.90 20.42 -28.01
CA ILE A 318 3.74 20.42 -27.10
C ILE A 318 2.79 21.57 -27.44
N GLN A 319 3.32 22.70 -27.90
CA GLN A 319 2.54 23.91 -28.17
C GLN A 319 3.25 24.76 -29.21
N VAL A 320 2.48 25.38 -30.11
CA VAL A 320 2.99 26.33 -31.11
C VAL A 320 2.27 27.65 -30.90
N VAL A 321 3.02 28.76 -30.94
CA VAL A 321 2.45 30.11 -30.85
C VAL A 321 2.75 30.84 -32.15
N ARG A 322 1.71 31.38 -32.80
CA ARG A 322 1.82 32.24 -33.99
C ARG A 322 1.06 33.52 -33.72
N ASP A 323 1.67 34.67 -34.02
CA ASP A 323 1.04 35.99 -33.86
C ASP A 323 0.41 36.25 -32.48
N GLY A 324 0.95 35.62 -31.43
CA GLY A 324 0.42 35.72 -30.07
C GLY A 324 -0.74 34.78 -29.74
N GLU A 325 -1.23 33.99 -30.70
CA GLU A 325 -2.24 32.96 -30.49
C GLU A 325 -1.62 31.57 -30.29
N VAL A 326 -2.14 30.84 -29.31
CA VAL A 326 -1.76 29.45 -29.02
C VAL A 326 -2.52 28.52 -29.95
N LEU A 327 -1.77 27.75 -30.75
CA LEU A 327 -2.32 26.69 -31.59
C LEU A 327 -2.32 25.37 -30.80
N ASP A 328 -3.52 24.87 -30.51
CA ASP A 328 -3.71 23.65 -29.72
C ASP A 328 -3.52 22.39 -30.59
N LEU A 329 -2.48 21.60 -30.29
CA LEU A 329 -2.08 20.43 -31.09
C LEU A 329 -3.01 19.22 -30.90
N ILE A 330 -3.88 19.23 -29.89
CA ILE A 330 -4.79 18.12 -29.57
C ILE A 330 -5.90 17.95 -30.64
N VAL A 331 -6.24 19.02 -31.36
CA VAL A 331 -7.26 19.00 -32.43
C VAL A 331 -6.74 18.33 -33.71
N MET A 332 -5.42 18.15 -33.88
CA MET A 332 -4.82 17.67 -35.12
C MET A 332 -4.76 16.14 -35.29
N ARG A 333 -5.19 15.36 -34.29
CA ARG A 333 -5.20 13.88 -34.42
C ARG A 333 -6.41 13.34 -35.21
N GLY A 334 -7.37 14.20 -35.57
CA GLY A 334 -8.62 13.81 -36.22
C GLY A 334 -9.05 14.61 -37.45
N ALA A 335 -8.32 15.66 -37.84
CA ALA A 335 -8.68 16.47 -38.99
C ALA A 335 -7.47 16.71 -39.89
N LYS A 336 -7.69 16.51 -41.18
CA LYS A 336 -6.77 16.62 -42.31
C LYS A 336 -6.40 18.09 -42.59
N ASN A 337 -5.98 18.85 -41.58
CA ASN A 337 -5.79 20.30 -41.69
C ASN A 337 -4.32 20.68 -41.64
N GLU A 338 -3.90 21.32 -42.73
CA GLU A 338 -2.57 21.84 -43.01
C GLU A 338 -2.32 23.12 -42.21
N VAL A 339 -1.32 23.12 -41.34
CA VAL A 339 -0.77 24.35 -40.79
C VAL A 339 0.71 24.40 -41.15
N ASP A 340 1.02 25.20 -42.18
CA ASP A 340 2.38 25.50 -42.60
C ASP A 340 3.01 26.47 -41.63
N LEU A 341 4.28 26.24 -41.27
CA LEU A 341 5.13 27.11 -40.45
C LEU A 341 5.51 28.42 -41.17
N LEU A 342 4.57 29.28 -41.53
CA LEU A 342 4.88 30.65 -41.96
C LEU A 342 4.72 31.64 -40.79
N ARG A 343 5.49 32.74 -40.86
CA ARG A 343 5.76 33.76 -39.83
C ARG A 343 4.67 33.92 -38.77
#